data_AF-A0A5C7LEA8-F1
#
_entry.id   AF-A0A5C7LEA8-F1
#
_cell.length_a   1.000
_cell.length_b   1.000
_cell.length_c   1.000
_cell.angle_alpha   90.00
_cell.angle_beta   90.00
_cell.angle_gamma   90.00
#
_symmetry.space_group_name_H-M   'P 1'
#
loop_
_entity.id
_entity.type
_entity.pdbx_description
1 polymer ?
#
loop_
_entity_poly.entity_id
_entity_poly.type
_entity_poly.pdbx_seq_one_letter_code
_entity_poly.pdbx_strand_id
1 'polypeptide(L)'
;MSLVFQRCLLIFVVALVQRSFFDILWPDFEVPSLVVSAIVAETFILGFSTSIKWVILLIFFHSMLGADSADSLFPVAAVMVAYVTSFLSRRLRIERPVQSSCILAIVSAIAVLALQLFLFITQGIQTSLSIVFGNAFLALLLLPIMFIIFRSHDEYIRTSLMSDFRSLRT
;
A
#
# COMPACT_ATOMS: atom_id res chain seq x y z
N MET A 1 -19.47 -12.78 8.15
CA MET A 1 -19.24 -11.84 7.03
C MET A 1 -18.35 -12.50 6.00
N SER A 2 -18.52 -12.22 4.70
CA SER A 2 -17.63 -12.83 3.70
C SER A 2 -16.20 -12.29 3.84
N LEU A 3 -15.19 -13.14 3.63
CA LEU A 3 -13.76 -12.76 3.71
C LEU A 3 -13.42 -11.60 2.76
N VAL A 4 -14.07 -11.59 1.60
CA VAL A 4 -13.96 -10.52 0.59
C VAL A 4 -14.47 -9.20 1.16
N PHE A 5 -15.56 -9.22 1.92
CA PHE A 5 -16.13 -8.03 2.54
C PHE A 5 -15.21 -7.43 3.61
N GLN A 6 -14.63 -8.27 4.48
CA GLN A 6 -13.69 -7.78 5.51
C GLN A 6 -12.46 -7.10 4.89
N ARG A 7 -11.93 -7.68 3.82
CA ARG A 7 -10.78 -7.13 3.09
C ARG A 7 -11.13 -5.83 2.36
N CYS A 8 -12.31 -5.78 1.73
CA CYS A 8 -12.86 -4.58 1.12
C CYS A 8 -13.01 -3.46 2.16
N LEU A 9 -13.56 -3.77 3.33
CA LEU A 9 -13.69 -2.83 4.44
C LEU A 9 -12.33 -2.33 4.94
N LEU A 10 -11.34 -3.21 5.08
CA LEU A 10 -9.98 -2.82 5.46
C LEU A 10 -9.38 -1.82 4.46
N ILE A 11 -9.47 -2.12 3.17
CA ILE A 11 -8.97 -1.27 2.08
C ILE A 11 -9.69 0.08 2.07
N PHE A 12 -11.01 0.06 2.24
CA PHE A 12 -11.81 1.28 2.33
C PHE A 12 -11.39 2.15 3.53
N VAL A 13 -11.18 1.54 4.70
CA VAL A 13 -10.69 2.24 5.90
C VAL A 13 -9.31 2.85 5.65
N VAL A 14 -8.40 2.15 4.98
CA VAL A 14 -7.08 2.70 4.64
C VAL A 14 -7.22 3.94 3.75
N ALA A 15 -8.02 3.88 2.68
CA ALA A 15 -8.26 5.02 1.82
C ALA A 15 -8.91 6.19 2.57
N LEU A 16 -9.85 5.90 3.47
CA LEU A 16 -10.53 6.90 4.31
C LEU A 16 -9.56 7.56 5.29
N VAL A 17 -8.69 6.78 5.95
CA VAL A 17 -7.69 7.30 6.90
C VAL A 17 -6.66 8.17 6.19
N GLN A 18 -6.20 7.79 4.99
CA GLN A 18 -5.35 8.67 4.18
C GLN A 18 -6.04 10.03 3.99
N ARG A 19 -7.25 10.03 3.45
CA ARG A 19 -7.95 11.27 3.09
C ARG A 19 -8.39 12.11 4.30
N SER A 20 -8.85 11.46 5.37
CA SER A 20 -9.46 12.15 6.52
C SER A 20 -8.46 12.55 7.58
N PHE A 21 -7.26 11.99 7.57
CA PHE A 21 -6.26 12.24 8.61
C PHE A 21 -4.95 12.74 8.02
N PHE A 22 -4.36 12.01 7.08
CA PHE A 22 -3.05 12.38 6.53
C PHE A 22 -3.13 13.62 5.66
N ASP A 23 -4.10 13.70 4.76
CA ASP A 23 -4.25 14.87 3.88
C ASP A 23 -4.64 16.14 4.67
N ILE A 24 -5.24 16.00 5.86
CA ILE A 24 -5.57 17.15 6.74
C ILE A 24 -4.34 17.57 7.57
N LEU A 25 -3.58 16.62 8.11
CA LEU A 25 -2.41 16.90 8.93
C LEU A 25 -1.21 17.39 8.11
N TRP A 26 -1.05 16.88 6.89
CA TRP A 26 0.03 17.20 5.97
C TRP A 26 -0.54 17.49 4.58
N PRO A 27 -1.22 18.63 4.39
CA PRO A 27 -1.81 19.00 3.10
C PRO A 27 -0.76 19.18 1.99
N ASP A 28 0.49 19.46 2.36
CA ASP A 28 1.60 19.58 1.42
C ASP A 28 2.14 18.23 0.92
N PHE A 29 1.66 17.10 1.46
CA PHE A 29 2.10 15.77 1.05
C PHE A 29 1.21 15.28 -0.09
N GLU A 30 1.65 15.56 -1.31
CA GLU A 30 0.88 15.25 -2.53
C GLU A 30 0.81 13.76 -2.84
N VAL A 31 1.84 12.98 -2.45
CA VAL A 31 1.82 11.54 -2.63
C VAL A 31 1.18 10.85 -1.43
N PRO A 32 0.16 9.99 -1.63
CA PRO A 32 -0.55 9.32 -0.53
C PRO A 32 0.29 8.17 0.03
N SER A 33 1.21 8.50 0.95
CA SER A 33 2.19 7.54 1.48
C SER A 33 1.57 6.33 2.19
N LEU A 34 0.44 6.49 2.90
CA LEU A 34 -0.26 5.36 3.52
C LEU A 34 -0.76 4.38 2.46
N VAL A 35 -1.31 4.89 1.36
CA VAL A 35 -1.83 4.09 0.23
C VAL A 35 -0.68 3.36 -0.45
N VAL A 36 0.44 4.03 -0.71
CA VAL A 36 1.64 3.39 -1.29
C VAL A 36 2.17 2.29 -0.36
N SER A 37 2.30 2.56 0.94
CA SER A 37 2.71 1.55 1.92
C SER A 37 1.75 0.35 1.98
N ALA A 38 0.44 0.59 1.86
CA ALA A 38 -0.58 -0.46 1.79
C ALA A 38 -0.40 -1.35 0.55
N ILE A 39 -0.18 -0.74 -0.62
CA ILE A 39 0.08 -1.47 -1.88
C ILE A 39 1.30 -2.37 -1.72
N VAL A 40 2.42 -1.81 -1.23
CA VAL A 40 3.67 -2.57 -1.08
C VAL A 40 3.48 -3.74 -0.10
N ALA A 41 2.86 -3.48 1.06
CA ALA A 41 2.59 -4.50 2.06
C ALA A 41 1.69 -5.62 1.50
N GLU A 42 0.59 -5.25 0.87
CA GLU A 42 -0.39 -6.19 0.34
C GLU A 42 0.18 -7.04 -0.79
N THR A 43 0.89 -6.42 -1.75
CA THR A 43 1.53 -7.13 -2.84
C THR A 43 2.65 -8.04 -2.36
N PHE A 44 3.35 -7.68 -1.29
CA PHE A 44 4.32 -8.58 -0.70
C PHE A 44 3.68 -9.80 -0.02
N ILE A 45 2.54 -9.63 0.67
CA ILE A 45 1.88 -10.71 1.41
C ILE A 45 1.22 -11.71 0.44
N LEU A 46 0.47 -11.21 -0.53
CA LEU A 46 -0.34 -12.03 -1.43
C LEU A 46 0.32 -12.37 -2.77
N GLY A 47 1.32 -11.61 -3.18
CA GLY A 47 1.88 -11.65 -4.54
C GLY A 47 1.03 -10.90 -5.57
N PHE A 48 1.61 -10.61 -6.74
CA PHE A 48 0.99 -9.75 -7.76
C PHE A 48 -0.41 -10.21 -8.22
N SER A 49 -0.55 -11.49 -8.60
CA SER A 49 -1.79 -12.02 -9.22
C SER A 49 -3.03 -11.81 -8.34
N THR A 50 -2.86 -11.99 -7.02
CA THR A 50 -3.95 -11.81 -6.06
C THR A 50 -4.06 -10.35 -5.59
N SER A 51 -2.94 -9.66 -5.37
CA SER A 51 -2.96 -8.27 -4.87
C SER A 51 -3.48 -7.27 -5.89
N ILE A 52 -3.30 -7.48 -7.20
CA ILE A 52 -3.68 -6.47 -8.21
C ILE A 52 -5.16 -6.08 -8.13
N LYS A 53 -6.06 -7.02 -7.82
CA LYS A 53 -7.49 -6.76 -7.67
C LYS A 53 -7.77 -5.81 -6.50
N TRP A 54 -7.03 -5.98 -5.41
CA TRP A 54 -7.14 -5.18 -4.19
C TRP A 54 -6.47 -3.83 -4.33
N VAL A 55 -5.34 -3.76 -5.04
CA VAL A 55 -4.67 -2.51 -5.42
C VAL A 55 -5.58 -1.66 -6.30
N ILE A 56 -6.23 -2.25 -7.32
CA ILE A 56 -7.21 -1.54 -8.16
C ILE A 56 -8.37 -1.01 -7.31
N LEU A 57 -8.87 -1.83 -6.38
CA LEU A 57 -9.96 -1.41 -5.49
C LEU A 57 -9.53 -0.27 -4.55
N LEU A 58 -8.31 -0.33 -4.02
CA LEU A 58 -7.74 0.72 -3.18
C LEU A 58 -7.61 2.04 -3.94
N ILE A 59 -7.08 1.98 -5.17
CA ILE A 59 -7.00 3.14 -6.07
C ILE A 59 -8.41 3.70 -6.31
N PHE A 60 -9.38 2.84 -6.62
CA PHE A 60 -10.76 3.25 -6.85
C PHE A 60 -11.36 3.98 -5.64
N PHE A 61 -11.22 3.44 -4.43
CA PHE A 61 -11.71 4.11 -3.23
C PHE A 61 -10.98 5.42 -2.95
N HIS A 62 -9.67 5.44 -3.13
CA HIS A 62 -8.88 6.65 -2.93
C HIS A 62 -9.31 7.77 -3.90
N SER A 63 -9.44 7.47 -5.19
CA SER A 63 -9.91 8.41 -6.21
C SER A 63 -11.37 8.85 -6.02
N MET A 64 -12.24 8.00 -5.46
CA MET A 64 -13.61 8.39 -5.14
C MET A 64 -13.69 9.38 -3.96
N LEU A 65 -12.73 9.32 -3.04
CA LEU A 65 -12.68 10.19 -1.85
C LEU A 65 -11.98 11.53 -2.11
N GLY A 66 -11.22 11.67 -3.19
CA GLY A 66 -10.54 12.89 -3.60
C GLY A 66 -10.84 13.25 -5.05
N ALA A 67 -11.63 14.30 -5.26
CA ALA A 67 -12.12 14.73 -6.58
C ALA A 67 -11.14 15.62 -7.38
N ASP A 68 -9.82 15.51 -7.13
CA ASP A 68 -8.84 16.33 -7.84
C ASP A 68 -8.26 15.57 -9.03
N SER A 69 -8.56 16.09 -10.22
CA SER A 69 -8.15 15.59 -11.54
C SER A 69 -6.63 15.62 -11.79
N ALA A 70 -5.81 16.04 -10.81
CA ALA A 70 -4.35 16.11 -10.90
C ALA A 70 -3.65 14.74 -10.75
N ASP A 71 -4.34 13.73 -10.22
CA ASP A 71 -3.79 12.39 -9.97
C ASP A 71 -3.95 11.41 -11.14
N SER A 72 -4.02 11.91 -12.38
CA SER A 72 -4.28 11.07 -13.56
C SER A 72 -3.26 9.94 -13.77
N LEU A 73 -2.07 10.05 -13.16
CA LEU A 73 -0.96 9.10 -13.31
C LEU A 73 -0.71 8.25 -12.04
N PHE A 74 -1.35 8.56 -10.91
CA PHE A 74 -1.22 7.77 -9.69
C PHE A 74 -1.62 6.28 -9.88
N PRO A 75 -2.72 5.94 -10.57
CA PRO A 75 -3.09 4.55 -10.80
C PRO A 75 -2.00 3.75 -11.53
N VAL A 76 -1.34 4.38 -12.51
CA VAL A 76 -0.24 3.75 -13.28
C VAL A 76 0.95 3.52 -12.37
N ALA A 77 1.35 4.52 -11.60
CA ALA A 77 2.45 4.39 -10.65
C ALA A 77 2.18 3.31 -9.59
N ALA A 78 0.97 3.27 -9.03
CA ALA A 78 0.55 2.27 -8.06
C ALA A 78 0.66 0.83 -8.60
N VAL A 79 0.25 0.60 -9.85
CA VAL A 79 0.39 -0.71 -10.51
C VAL A 79 1.87 -1.05 -10.75
N MET A 80 2.69 -0.08 -11.18
CA MET A 80 4.14 -0.30 -11.35
C MET A 80 4.81 -0.64 -10.02
N VAL A 81 4.46 0.05 -8.94
CA VAL A 81 4.98 -0.22 -7.59
C VAL A 81 4.59 -1.63 -7.13
N ALA A 82 3.34 -2.04 -7.35
CA ALA A 82 2.90 -3.40 -7.07
C ALA A 82 3.72 -4.43 -7.88
N TYR A 83 3.94 -4.17 -9.17
CA TYR A 83 4.70 -5.06 -10.04
C TYR A 83 6.16 -5.22 -9.58
N VAL A 84 6.86 -4.11 -9.35
CA VAL A 84 8.26 -4.10 -8.85
C VAL A 84 8.35 -4.78 -7.50
N THR A 85 7.43 -4.47 -6.59
CA THR A 85 7.36 -5.09 -5.26
C THR A 85 7.17 -6.60 -5.37
N SER A 86 6.33 -7.07 -6.27
CA SER A 86 6.14 -8.52 -6.44
C SER A 86 7.35 -9.21 -7.05
N PHE A 87 8.11 -8.53 -7.92
CA PHE A 87 9.35 -9.11 -8.44
C PHE A 87 10.39 -9.25 -7.34
N LEU A 88 10.55 -8.21 -6.49
CA LEU A 88 11.42 -8.26 -5.33
C LEU A 88 10.95 -9.29 -4.29
N SER A 89 9.64 -9.37 -4.03
CA SER A 89 9.10 -10.29 -3.01
C SER A 89 9.41 -11.75 -3.32
N ARG A 90 9.35 -12.14 -4.59
CA ARG A 90 9.71 -13.48 -5.04
C ARG A 90 11.16 -13.83 -4.72
N ARG A 91 12.09 -12.90 -4.96
CA ARG A 91 13.52 -13.12 -4.67
C ARG A 91 13.80 -13.11 -3.17
N LEU A 92 13.23 -12.14 -2.45
CA LEU A 92 13.48 -11.92 -1.02
C LEU A 92 12.92 -13.03 -0.13
N ARG A 93 11.76 -13.60 -0.47
CA ARG A 93 11.16 -14.71 0.28
C ARG A 93 11.98 -16.00 0.21
N ILE A 94 12.73 -16.20 -0.86
CA ILE A 94 13.54 -17.40 -1.05
C ILE A 94 14.83 -17.31 -0.23
N GLU A 95 15.43 -16.12 -0.15
CA GLU A 95 16.79 -15.97 0.35
C GLU A 95 16.87 -15.53 1.82
N ARG A 96 16.07 -14.53 2.28
CA ARG A 96 16.25 -13.92 3.61
C ARG A 96 14.96 -13.29 4.20
N PRO A 97 14.19 -14.04 5.01
CA PRO A 97 12.88 -13.60 5.51
C PRO A 97 12.93 -12.46 6.56
N VAL A 98 14.05 -12.29 7.27
CA VAL A 98 14.20 -11.19 8.26
C VAL A 98 14.60 -9.89 7.57
N GLN A 99 15.44 -9.97 6.53
CA GLN A 99 15.91 -8.79 5.79
C GLN A 99 14.85 -8.26 4.82
N SER A 100 13.86 -9.09 4.44
CA SER A 100 12.82 -8.68 3.52
C SER A 100 12.01 -7.49 4.02
N SER A 101 11.72 -7.39 5.32
CA SER A 101 10.91 -6.28 5.86
C SER A 101 11.60 -4.92 5.72
N CYS A 102 12.91 -4.87 5.98
CA CYS A 102 13.70 -3.65 5.82
C CYS A 102 13.79 -3.24 4.36
N ILE A 103 14.02 -4.20 3.46
CA ILE A 103 14.09 -3.95 2.02
C ILE A 103 12.75 -3.45 1.49
N LEU A 104 11.62 -3.96 1.99
CA LEU A 104 10.29 -3.46 1.60
C LEU A 104 10.04 -2.03 2.07
N ALA A 105 10.47 -1.69 3.29
CA ALA A 105 10.38 -0.32 3.80
C ALA A 105 11.15 0.66 2.91
N ILE A 106 12.37 0.27 2.51
CA ILE A 106 13.18 1.02 1.56
C ILE A 106 12.48 1.12 0.20
N VAL A 107 11.89 0.04 -0.31
CA VAL A 107 11.14 0.05 -1.59
C VAL A 107 9.95 1.00 -1.53
N SER A 108 9.19 1.04 -0.44
CA SER A 108 8.08 1.99 -0.29
C SER A 108 8.56 3.43 -0.24
N ALA A 109 9.67 3.71 0.45
CA ALA A 109 10.26 5.04 0.49
C ALA A 109 10.75 5.48 -0.90
N ILE A 110 11.44 4.58 -1.63
CA ILE A 110 11.90 4.82 -3.00
C ILE A 110 10.71 5.05 -3.94
N ALA A 111 9.63 4.27 -3.80
CA ALA A 111 8.43 4.44 -4.61
C ALA A 111 7.80 5.83 -4.42
N VAL A 112 7.70 6.30 -3.18
CA VAL A 112 7.21 7.65 -2.87
C VAL A 112 8.14 8.73 -3.43
N LEU A 113 9.47 8.59 -3.24
CA LEU A 113 10.45 9.52 -3.82
C LEU A 113 10.37 9.59 -5.34
N ALA A 114 10.29 8.43 -6.00
CA ALA A 114 10.21 8.34 -7.45
C ALA A 114 8.94 8.98 -7.99
N LEU A 115 7.80 8.77 -7.31
CA LEU A 115 6.53 9.38 -7.68
C LEU A 115 6.56 10.91 -7.49
N GLN A 116 7.10 11.40 -6.38
CA GLN A 116 7.23 12.84 -6.12
C GLN A 116 8.18 13.52 -7.13
N LEU A 117 9.31 12.88 -7.45
CA LEU A 117 10.24 13.37 -8.47
C LEU A 117 9.56 13.42 -9.86
N PHE A 118 8.75 12.41 -10.17
CA PHE A 118 8.01 12.36 -11.42
C PHE A 118 6.95 13.45 -11.51
N LEU A 119 6.20 13.71 -10.43
CA LEU A 119 5.25 14.83 -10.35
C LEU A 119 5.96 16.18 -10.48
N PHE A 120 7.11 16.36 -9.83
CA PHE A 120 7.97 17.55 -9.99
C PHE A 120 8.34 17.80 -11.46
N ILE A 121 8.76 16.76 -12.18
CA ILE A 121 9.17 16.87 -13.60
C ILE A 121 7.98 17.12 -14.53
N THR A 122 6.86 16.43 -14.30
CA THR A 122 5.75 16.39 -15.26
C THR A 122 4.71 17.48 -15.04
N GLN A 123 4.48 17.87 -13.78
CA GLN A 123 3.48 18.86 -13.39
C GLN A 123 4.11 20.17 -12.90
N GLY A 124 5.45 20.24 -12.82
CA GLY A 124 6.18 21.45 -12.43
C GLY A 124 5.95 21.86 -10.98
N ILE A 125 5.41 20.96 -10.15
CA ILE A 125 5.11 21.22 -8.76
C ILE A 125 6.41 21.47 -8.01
N GLN A 126 6.60 22.69 -7.53
CA GLN A 126 7.76 23.06 -6.72
C GLN A 126 7.53 22.70 -5.24
N THR A 127 7.66 21.43 -4.89
CA THR A 127 7.75 21.00 -3.49
C THR A 127 9.15 21.20 -2.93
N SER A 128 9.25 21.72 -1.71
CA SER A 128 10.54 21.83 -1.02
C SER A 128 11.15 20.45 -0.75
N LEU A 129 12.48 20.34 -0.81
CA LEU A 129 13.18 19.07 -0.56
C LEU A 129 12.82 18.46 0.81
N SER A 130 12.58 19.29 1.83
CA SER A 130 12.16 18.84 3.16
C SER A 130 10.81 18.12 3.13
N ILE A 131 9.86 18.57 2.31
CA ILE A 131 8.56 17.92 2.13
C ILE A 131 8.74 16.58 1.41
N VAL A 132 9.55 16.54 0.36
CA VAL A 132 9.84 15.31 -0.41
C VAL A 132 10.45 14.22 0.48
N PHE A 133 11.50 14.57 1.22
CA PHE A 133 12.14 13.63 2.15
C PHE A 133 11.24 13.30 3.33
N GLY A 134 10.44 14.26 3.81
CA GLY A 134 9.45 14.05 4.86
C GLY A 134 8.40 12.99 4.48
N ASN A 135 7.83 13.08 3.28
CA ASN A 135 6.83 12.11 2.81
C ASN A 135 7.44 10.72 2.58
N ALA A 136 8.67 10.66 2.05
CA ALA A 136 9.39 9.40 1.91
C ALA A 136 9.71 8.74 3.26
N PHE A 137 10.13 9.54 4.24
CA PHE A 137 10.37 9.07 5.60
C PHE A 137 9.07 8.58 6.26
N LEU A 138 7.97 9.29 6.06
CA LEU A 138 6.66 8.87 6.53
C LEU A 138 6.26 7.51 5.94
N ALA A 139 6.42 7.31 4.64
CA ALA A 139 6.16 6.02 3.99
C ALA A 139 7.03 4.87 4.56
N LEU A 140 8.28 5.18 4.93
CA LEU A 140 9.18 4.21 5.57
C LEU A 140 8.67 3.80 6.96
N LEU A 141 8.10 4.74 7.72
CA LEU A 141 7.51 4.48 9.04
C LEU A 141 6.14 3.78 8.96
N LEU A 142 5.33 4.10 7.95
CA LEU A 142 4.00 3.54 7.79
C LEU A 142 4.03 2.09 7.29
N LEU A 143 5.03 1.71 6.48
CA LEU A 143 5.07 0.37 5.91
C LEU A 143 5.08 -0.76 6.96
N PRO A 144 5.91 -0.75 8.02
CA PRO A 144 5.85 -1.76 9.07
C PRO A 144 4.45 -1.90 9.69
N ILE A 145 3.77 -0.77 9.92
CA ILE A 145 2.42 -0.73 10.49
C ILE A 145 1.43 -1.39 9.53
N MET A 146 1.42 -0.97 8.27
CA MET A 146 0.55 -1.54 7.24
C MET A 146 0.82 -3.03 7.04
N PHE A 147 2.09 -3.43 7.04
CA PHE A 147 2.49 -4.82 6.92
C PHE A 147 1.93 -5.69 8.05
N ILE A 148 2.03 -5.23 9.31
CA ILE A 148 1.48 -5.96 10.48
C ILE A 148 -0.05 -6.06 10.37
N ILE A 149 -0.74 -4.99 9.99
CA ILE A 149 -2.20 -4.97 9.84
C ILE A 149 -2.65 -5.98 8.76
N PHE A 150 -2.07 -5.92 7.56
CA PHE A 150 -2.45 -6.83 6.48
C PHE A 150 -2.06 -8.28 6.78
N ARG A 151 -0.93 -8.51 7.45
CA ARG A 151 -0.46 -9.85 7.80
C ARG A 151 -1.35 -10.48 8.87
N SER A 152 -1.65 -9.75 9.95
CA SER A 152 -2.54 -10.23 11.02
C SER A 152 -3.93 -10.55 10.48
N HIS A 153 -4.44 -9.73 9.55
CA HIS A 153 -5.69 -10.01 8.85
C HIS A 153 -5.59 -11.29 7.98
N ASP A 154 -4.53 -11.49 7.20
CA ASP A 154 -4.35 -12.72 6.40
C ASP A 154 -4.25 -13.97 7.29
N GLU A 155 -3.53 -13.89 8.41
CA GLU A 155 -3.40 -14.97 9.39
C GLU A 155 -4.76 -15.30 10.05
N TYR A 156 -5.55 -14.29 10.41
CA TYR A 156 -6.91 -14.47 10.93
C TYR A 156 -7.84 -15.17 9.93
N ILE A 157 -7.77 -14.80 8.65
CA ILE A 157 -8.56 -15.45 7.60
C ILE A 157 -8.18 -16.93 7.47
N ARG A 158 -6.88 -17.25 7.49
CA ARG A 158 -6.41 -18.63 7.39
C ARG A 158 -6.87 -19.48 8.58
N THR A 159 -6.81 -18.95 9.80
CA THR A 159 -7.23 -19.69 10.99
C THR A 159 -8.74 -19.92 11.03
N SER A 160 -9.55 -18.92 10.66
CA SER A 160 -11.01 -19.04 10.56
C SER A 160 -11.44 -20.10 9.54
N LEU A 161 -10.77 -20.17 8.38
CA LEU A 161 -11.09 -21.21 7.39
C LEU A 161 -10.77 -22.62 7.93
N MET A 162 -9.64 -22.77 8.65
CA MET A 162 -9.27 -24.07 9.21
C MET A 162 -10.22 -24.55 10.32
N SER A 163 -10.81 -23.66 11.11
CA SER A 163 -11.81 -24.06 12.12
C SER A 163 -13.10 -24.57 11.46
N ASP A 164 -13.56 -23.93 10.40
CA ASP A 164 -14.79 -24.32 9.70
C ASP A 164 -14.64 -25.72 9.06
N PHE A 165 -13.51 -26.00 8.42
CA PHE A 165 -13.23 -27.34 7.87
C PHE A 165 -13.13 -28.44 8.93
N ARG A 166 -12.68 -28.13 10.16
CA ARG A 166 -12.67 -29.11 11.26
C ARG A 166 -14.08 -29.43 11.75
N SER A 167 -14.97 -28.43 11.81
CA SER A 167 -16.36 -28.62 12.23
C SER A 167 -17.20 -29.46 11.25
N LEU A 168 -16.86 -29.43 9.96
CA LEU A 168 -17.53 -30.23 8.93
C LEU A 168 -17.08 -31.70 8.90
N ARG A 169 -16.05 -32.05 9.67
CA ARG A 169 -15.48 -33.41 9.71
C ARG A 169 -15.98 -34.24 10.90
N THR A 170 -16.76 -33.64 11.79
CA THR A 170 -17.43 -34.28 12.94
C THR A 170 -18.92 -34.35 12.71
#